data_AF-A0A6G4WPX7-F1
#
_entry.id   AF-A0A6G4WPX7-F1
#
_cell.length_a   1.000
_cell.length_b   1.000
_cell.length_c   1.000
_cell.angle_alpha   90.00
_cell.angle_beta   90.00
_cell.angle_gamma   90.00
#
_symmetry.space_group_name_H-M   'P 1'
#
loop_
_entity.id
_entity.type
_entity.pdbx_description
1 polymer ?
#
loop_
_entity_poly.entity_id
_entity_poly.type
_entity_poly.pdbx_seq_one_letter_code
_entity_poly.pdbx_strand_id
1 'polypeptide(L)'
;GHDGGPLCQEVRALPVDAKVENILLEALTPDRIAIAVAALGQIEEETHQLERQWALRRERARYEAERARRQYDAVEPENRLVARSLERGWEEKLRAAEAVEQDYERWRSDEPLVLSEADRDGLLELGEDLPGIWHSSSTTAAERKSILRLIICEVVLDQKRLQGQVWLKILWQTGATSEHSLQRCVHTYSHYIDIDRLRARVTELNAAGKMDKEIASRLNAEGFIAARNCAFKGDNVWLLRRRWGVPTVKINGTSANPDRWPDGTYSVQGAAAALGVTPQTIFKYRARGLVEGRQLAKGQPWQIELTDELIETLRIRAQRNRRSRR
;
A
#
# COMPACT_ATOMS: atom_id res chain seq x y z
N GLY A 1 -20.80 14.95 32.37
CA GLY A 1 -21.03 15.33 30.97
C GLY A 1 -19.71 15.68 30.34
N HIS A 2 -19.35 15.05 29.23
CA HIS A 2 -18.21 15.48 28.42
C HIS A 2 -18.80 16.12 27.16
N ASP A 3 -18.84 17.45 27.14
CA ASP A 3 -19.05 18.24 25.94
C ASP A 3 -17.80 18.09 25.06
N GLY A 4 -17.84 17.10 24.17
CA GLY A 4 -16.89 17.02 23.06
C GLY A 4 -17.30 18.03 22.00
N GLY A 5 -16.44 19.01 21.73
CA GLY A 5 -16.63 19.94 20.60
C GLY A 5 -16.77 19.22 19.25
N PRO A 6 -17.15 19.94 18.18
CA PRO A 6 -17.36 19.32 16.87
C PRO A 6 -16.12 18.56 16.41
N LEU A 7 -16.31 17.32 15.95
CA LEU A 7 -15.23 16.46 15.47
C LEU A 7 -14.49 17.12 14.30
N CYS A 8 -13.19 17.40 14.46
CA CYS A 8 -12.37 18.00 13.42
C CYS A 8 -12.25 17.09 12.18
N GLN A 9 -12.11 15.77 12.41
CA GLN A 9 -12.11 14.71 11.41
C GLN A 9 -12.33 13.32 12.05
N GLU A 10 -12.78 12.35 11.25
CA GLU A 10 -12.95 10.95 11.65
C GLU A 10 -12.41 10.04 10.54
N VAL A 11 -11.53 9.10 10.89
CA VAL A 11 -10.92 8.15 9.96
C VAL A 11 -11.03 6.74 10.53
N ARG A 12 -11.31 5.75 9.68
CA ARG A 12 -11.30 4.33 10.10
C ARG A 12 -9.86 3.89 10.35
N ALA A 13 -9.59 3.41 11.56
CA ALA A 13 -8.25 3.00 11.99
C ALA A 13 -7.70 1.80 11.23
N LEU A 14 -8.45 0.69 11.11
CA LEU A 14 -7.91 -0.58 10.57
C LEU A 14 -7.16 -0.45 9.22
N PRO A 15 -7.69 0.25 8.20
CA PRO A 15 -6.97 0.42 6.93
C PRO A 15 -5.72 1.31 7.06
N VAL A 16 -5.76 2.29 7.96
CA VAL A 16 -4.62 3.17 8.26
C VAL A 16 -3.54 2.38 8.98
N ASP A 17 -3.91 1.64 10.02
CA ASP A 17 -2.99 0.79 10.80
C ASP A 17 -2.26 -0.20 9.89
N ALA A 18 -3.00 -0.92 9.03
CA ALA A 18 -2.40 -1.84 8.06
C ALA A 18 -1.47 -1.14 7.06
N LYS A 19 -1.77 0.11 6.65
CA LYS A 19 -0.90 0.86 5.74
C LYS A 19 0.39 1.30 6.45
N VAL A 20 0.30 1.76 7.70
CA VAL A 20 1.46 2.16 8.52
C VAL A 20 2.33 0.94 8.83
N GLU A 21 1.72 -0.19 9.17
CA GLU A 21 2.39 -1.48 9.37
C GLU A 21 3.21 -1.90 8.15
N ASN A 22 2.60 -1.88 6.96
CA ASN A 22 3.32 -2.22 5.73
C ASN A 22 4.50 -1.27 5.46
N ILE A 23 4.34 0.03 5.70
CA ILE A 23 5.43 1.02 5.52
C ILE A 23 6.56 0.75 6.52
N LEU A 24 6.24 0.43 7.77
CA LEU A 24 7.21 0.08 8.79
C LEU A 24 8.02 -1.16 8.39
N LEU A 25 7.33 -2.25 8.02
CA LEU A 25 7.97 -3.50 7.62
C LEU A 25 8.81 -3.33 6.35
N GLU A 26 8.33 -2.56 5.37
CA GLU A 26 9.09 -2.26 4.14
C GLU A 26 10.39 -1.50 4.45
N ALA A 27 10.36 -0.56 5.39
CA ALA A 27 11.53 0.20 5.82
C ALA A 27 12.57 -0.66 6.56
N LEU A 28 12.14 -1.79 7.12
CA LEU A 28 12.97 -2.73 7.90
C LEU A 28 13.28 -4.02 7.13
N THR A 29 13.12 -4.01 5.82
CA THR A 29 13.54 -5.14 4.99
C THR A 29 15.06 -5.36 5.10
N PRO A 30 15.54 -6.61 5.04
CA PRO A 30 16.96 -6.93 5.18
C PRO A 30 17.85 -6.10 4.25
N ASP A 31 17.45 -5.92 2.99
CA ASP A 31 18.20 -5.11 2.02
C ASP A 31 18.35 -3.64 2.46
N ARG A 32 17.32 -3.06 3.08
CA ARG A 32 17.35 -1.68 3.58
C ARG A 32 18.24 -1.57 4.81
N ILE A 33 18.17 -2.55 5.71
CA ILE A 33 19.02 -2.63 6.89
C ILE A 33 20.49 -2.81 6.46
N ALA A 34 20.78 -3.68 5.51
CA ALA A 34 22.12 -3.90 4.98
C ALA A 34 22.74 -2.61 4.41
N ILE A 35 21.96 -1.81 3.65
CA ILE A 35 22.41 -0.50 3.17
C ILE A 35 22.72 0.45 4.32
N ALA A 36 21.86 0.50 5.35
CA ALA A 36 22.08 1.34 6.53
C ALA A 36 23.33 0.93 7.31
N VAL A 37 23.52 -0.38 7.54
CA VAL A 37 24.70 -0.95 8.21
C VAL A 37 25.99 -0.68 7.42
N ALA A 38 25.94 -0.77 6.09
CA ALA A 38 27.07 -0.45 5.24
C ALA A 38 27.45 1.04 5.32
N ALA A 39 26.45 1.94 5.36
CA ALA A 39 26.68 3.37 5.55
C ALA A 39 27.31 3.68 6.92
N LEU A 40 26.87 3.00 7.98
CA LEU A 40 27.48 3.10 9.31
C LEU A 40 28.94 2.63 9.31
N GLY A 41 29.25 1.56 8.58
CA GLY A 41 30.63 1.07 8.43
C GLY A 41 31.58 2.10 7.80
N GLN A 42 31.09 2.97 6.91
CA GLN A 42 31.91 4.06 6.36
C GLN A 42 32.24 5.12 7.42
N ILE A 43 31.26 5.50 8.25
CA ILE A 43 31.43 6.46 9.35
C ILE A 43 32.41 5.91 10.40
N GLU A 44 32.34 4.61 10.69
CA GLU A 44 33.27 3.96 11.60
C GLU A 44 34.71 3.94 11.07
N GLU A 45 34.93 3.68 9.78
CA GLU A 45 36.28 3.73 9.20
C GLU A 45 36.85 5.16 9.25
N GLU A 46 36.04 6.18 8.99
CA GLU A 46 36.43 7.59 9.17
C GLU A 46 36.80 7.88 10.63
N THR A 47 36.01 7.37 11.58
CA THR A 47 36.27 7.50 13.02
C THR A 47 37.57 6.79 13.41
N HIS A 48 37.83 5.57 12.92
CA HIS A 48 39.09 4.86 13.14
C HIS A 48 40.30 5.60 12.56
N GLN A 49 40.15 6.27 11.42
CA GLN A 49 41.20 7.12 10.86
C GLN A 49 41.49 8.32 11.77
N LEU A 50 40.45 8.97 12.30
CA LEU A 50 40.60 10.06 13.26
C LEU A 50 41.26 9.59 14.57
N GLU A 51 40.87 8.42 15.09
CA GLU A 51 41.48 7.83 16.28
C GLU A 51 43.00 7.62 16.09
N ARG A 52 43.42 7.11 14.92
CA ARG A 52 44.84 6.97 14.57
C ARG A 52 45.57 8.32 14.54
N GLN A 53 44.93 9.36 14.01
CA GLN A 53 45.51 10.72 14.00
C GLN A 53 45.64 11.29 15.41
N TRP A 54 44.64 11.08 16.27
CA TRP A 54 44.70 11.47 17.67
C TRP A 54 45.80 10.75 18.44
N ALA A 55 45.94 9.43 18.24
CA ALA A 55 47.00 8.64 18.86
C ALA A 55 48.40 9.20 18.53
N LEU A 56 48.67 9.48 17.24
CA LEU A 56 49.94 10.06 16.80
C LEU A 56 50.17 11.47 17.38
N ARG A 57 49.12 12.31 17.44
CA ARG A 57 49.22 13.66 18.00
C ARG A 57 49.54 13.63 19.50
N ARG A 58 48.89 12.74 20.25
CA ARG A 58 49.14 12.52 21.69
C ARG A 58 50.54 11.99 21.93
N GLU A 59 50.97 10.98 21.17
CA GLU A 59 52.32 10.41 21.29
C GLU A 59 53.40 11.46 21.04
N ARG A 60 53.25 12.28 19.98
CA ARG A 60 54.18 13.37 19.67
C ARG A 60 54.24 14.40 20.81
N ALA A 61 53.10 14.84 21.33
CA ALA A 61 53.07 15.84 22.39
C ALA A 61 53.73 15.32 23.68
N ARG A 62 53.46 14.06 24.05
CA ARG A 62 54.11 13.38 25.18
C ARG A 62 55.62 13.25 24.97
N TYR A 63 56.05 12.85 23.77
CA TYR A 63 57.47 12.73 23.44
C TYR A 63 58.19 14.09 23.53
N GLU A 64 57.59 15.16 23.01
CA GLU A 64 58.18 16.50 23.07
C GLU A 64 58.31 17.01 24.51
N ALA A 65 57.31 16.77 25.37
CA ALA A 65 57.39 17.10 26.80
C ALA A 65 58.47 16.29 27.53
N GLU A 66 58.55 14.99 27.26
CA GLU A 66 59.55 14.09 27.85
C GLU A 66 60.97 14.43 27.39
N ARG A 67 61.14 14.83 26.13
CA ARG A 67 62.42 15.31 25.60
C ARG A 67 62.85 16.61 26.28
N ALA A 68 61.93 17.55 26.48
CA ALA A 68 62.22 18.81 27.18
C ALA A 68 62.59 18.56 28.64
N ARG A 69 61.91 17.63 29.31
CA ARG A 69 62.26 17.18 30.68
C ARG A 69 63.69 16.67 30.77
N ARG A 70 64.10 15.77 29.87
CA ARG A 70 65.48 15.24 29.85
C ARG A 70 66.54 16.31 29.61
N GLN A 71 66.23 17.34 28.81
CA GLN A 71 67.14 18.47 28.59
C GLN A 71 67.30 19.31 29.86
N TYR A 72 66.20 19.55 30.58
CA TYR A 72 66.22 20.23 31.88
C TYR A 72 67.01 19.43 32.93
N ASP A 73 66.72 18.13 33.06
CA ASP A 73 67.37 17.23 34.03
C ASP A 73 68.89 17.10 33.82
N ALA A 74 69.39 17.34 32.59
CA ALA A 74 70.80 17.24 32.25
C ALA A 74 71.61 18.55 32.48
N VAL A 75 70.98 19.65 32.89
CA VAL A 75 71.68 20.93 33.13
C VAL A 75 72.36 20.97 34.49
N GLU A 76 73.64 21.40 34.48
CA GLU A 76 74.40 21.64 35.70
C GLU A 76 73.84 22.81 36.53
N PRO A 77 73.80 22.72 37.88
CA PRO A 77 73.22 23.73 38.77
C PRO A 77 73.81 25.15 38.64
N GLU A 78 75.06 25.23 38.18
CA GLU A 78 75.81 26.48 38.00
C GLU A 78 75.24 27.32 36.85
N ASN A 79 74.60 26.69 35.86
CA ASN A 79 74.03 27.33 34.68
C ASN A 79 72.59 27.82 34.88
N ARG A 80 72.35 28.61 35.95
CA ARG A 80 71.01 29.02 36.39
C ARG A 80 70.12 29.68 35.31
N LEU A 81 70.70 30.49 34.43
CA LEU A 81 69.92 31.13 33.36
C LEU A 81 69.44 30.13 32.31
N VAL A 82 70.27 29.13 31.99
CA VAL A 82 69.94 28.05 31.05
C VAL A 82 68.86 27.15 31.67
N ALA A 83 69.01 26.76 32.93
CA ALA A 83 68.02 25.98 33.67
C ALA A 83 66.62 26.62 33.63
N ARG A 84 66.51 27.93 33.94
CA ARG A 84 65.25 28.67 33.89
C ARG A 84 64.63 28.78 32.49
N SER A 85 65.44 28.72 31.44
CA SER A 85 64.95 28.75 30.06
C SER A 85 64.41 27.37 29.65
N LEU A 86 65.12 26.30 30.03
CA LEU A 86 64.69 24.92 29.76
C LEU A 86 63.47 24.53 30.59
N GLU A 87 63.38 24.99 31.84
CA GLU A 87 62.20 24.84 32.70
C GLU A 87 60.95 25.44 32.03
N ARG A 88 61.04 26.68 31.56
CA ARG A 88 59.95 27.33 30.81
C ARG A 88 59.58 26.55 29.54
N GLY A 89 60.58 26.10 28.78
CA GLY A 89 60.35 25.28 27.59
C GLY A 89 59.68 23.95 27.91
N TRP A 90 60.05 23.32 29.04
CA TRP A 90 59.41 22.10 29.50
C TRP A 90 57.97 22.34 29.96
N GLU A 91 57.70 23.38 30.75
CA GLU A 91 56.35 23.76 31.15
C GLU A 91 55.44 24.03 29.94
N GLU A 92 55.94 24.74 28.92
CA GLU A 92 55.20 24.98 27.68
C GLU A 92 54.83 23.68 26.96
N LYS A 93 55.77 22.74 26.86
CA LYS A 93 55.51 21.43 26.25
C LYS A 93 54.58 20.56 27.10
N LEU A 94 54.65 20.67 28.42
CA LEU A 94 53.76 19.95 29.32
C LEU A 94 52.31 20.45 29.18
N ARG A 95 52.10 21.77 29.18
CA ARG A 95 50.77 22.36 28.94
C ARG A 95 50.24 22.01 27.54
N ALA A 96 51.10 21.96 26.53
CA ALA A 96 50.71 21.55 25.19
C ALA A 96 50.26 20.08 25.14
N ALA A 97 50.93 19.18 25.87
CA ALA A 97 50.53 17.78 25.99
C ALA A 97 49.18 17.64 26.72
N GLU A 98 48.99 18.35 27.83
CA GLU A 98 47.72 18.38 28.56
C GLU A 98 46.57 18.88 27.69
N ALA A 99 46.79 19.95 26.91
CA ALA A 99 45.77 20.48 25.99
C ALA A 99 45.36 19.44 24.94
N VAL A 100 46.32 18.70 24.37
CA VAL A 100 46.03 17.64 23.39
C VAL A 100 45.26 16.48 24.01
N GLU A 101 45.54 16.10 25.25
CA GLU A 101 44.77 15.08 25.97
C GLU A 101 43.33 15.53 26.23
N GLN A 102 43.15 16.77 26.68
CA GLN A 102 41.81 17.34 26.92
C GLN A 102 40.99 17.48 25.63
N ASP A 103 41.64 17.82 24.51
CA ASP A 103 40.97 17.86 23.21
C ASP A 103 40.54 16.45 22.75
N TYR A 104 41.38 15.44 22.98
CA TYR A 104 41.04 14.04 22.68
C TYR A 104 39.88 13.54 23.53
N GLU A 105 39.86 13.83 24.84
CA GLU A 105 38.76 13.43 25.73
C GLU A 105 37.43 14.04 25.29
N ARG A 106 37.43 15.31 24.88
CA ARG A 106 36.24 15.98 24.32
C ARG A 106 35.78 15.38 23.01
N TRP A 107 36.70 15.09 22.09
CA TRP A 107 36.34 14.43 20.83
C TRP A 107 35.78 13.03 21.06
N ARG A 108 36.36 12.27 21.99
CA ARG A 108 35.91 10.90 22.33
C ARG A 108 34.55 10.87 23.02
N SER A 109 34.20 11.89 23.83
CA SER A 109 32.88 11.97 24.44
C SER A 109 31.76 12.25 23.45
N ASP A 110 32.10 12.86 22.31
CA ASP A 110 31.16 13.21 21.25
C ASP A 110 31.11 12.14 20.13
N GLU A 111 31.79 11.01 20.33
CA GLU A 111 31.96 9.97 19.31
C GLU A 111 30.64 9.25 18.97
N PRO A 112 30.35 8.99 17.68
CA PRO A 112 29.15 8.28 17.27
C PRO A 112 29.10 6.85 17.83
N LEU A 113 27.89 6.31 17.97
CA LEU A 113 27.68 4.91 18.33
C LEU A 113 28.41 3.98 17.33
N VAL A 114 29.34 3.16 17.83
CA VAL A 114 30.03 2.12 17.08
C VAL A 114 29.27 0.79 17.25
N LEU A 115 28.91 0.13 16.15
CA LEU A 115 28.22 -1.16 16.18
C LEU A 115 29.21 -2.31 16.06
N SER A 116 29.13 -3.28 16.97
CA SER A 116 29.94 -4.50 16.85
C SER A 116 29.48 -5.36 15.67
N GLU A 117 30.34 -6.28 15.20
CA GLU A 117 29.96 -7.26 14.17
C GLU A 117 28.73 -8.08 14.61
N ALA A 118 28.65 -8.47 15.89
CA ALA A 118 27.51 -9.17 16.44
C ALA A 118 26.22 -8.34 16.41
N ASP A 119 26.30 -7.02 16.65
CA ASP A 119 25.13 -6.13 16.55
C ASP A 119 24.66 -6.01 15.09
N ARG A 120 25.60 -5.97 14.14
CA ARG A 120 25.30 -5.89 12.70
C ARG A 120 24.60 -7.14 12.21
N ASP A 121 25.12 -8.31 12.56
CA ASP A 121 24.51 -9.60 12.23
C ASP A 121 23.13 -9.74 12.87
N GLY A 122 23.00 -9.35 14.14
CA GLY A 122 21.72 -9.36 14.84
C GLY A 122 20.67 -8.43 14.22
N LEU A 123 21.07 -7.26 13.70
CA LEU A 123 20.15 -6.36 12.98
C LEU A 123 19.66 -6.95 11.65
N LEU A 124 20.53 -7.66 10.93
CA LEU A 124 20.15 -8.32 9.67
C LEU A 124 19.20 -9.48 9.93
N GLU A 125 19.51 -10.34 10.90
CA GLU A 125 18.65 -11.45 11.32
C GLU A 125 17.28 -10.93 11.80
N LEU A 126 17.28 -9.85 12.57
CA LEU A 126 16.04 -9.18 12.99
C LEU A 126 15.21 -8.73 11.79
N GLY A 127 15.83 -8.18 10.75
CA GLY A 127 15.13 -7.77 9.52
C GLY A 127 14.43 -8.93 8.81
N GLU A 128 15.05 -10.11 8.79
CA GLU A 128 14.49 -11.31 8.17
C GLU A 128 13.30 -11.87 8.96
N ASP A 129 13.44 -11.93 10.28
CA ASP A 129 12.45 -12.54 11.17
C ASP A 129 11.30 -11.61 11.55
N LEU A 130 11.50 -10.28 11.49
CA LEU A 130 10.53 -9.30 11.99
C LEU A 130 9.13 -9.45 11.40
N PRO A 131 8.92 -9.67 10.07
CA PRO A 131 7.57 -9.91 9.54
C PRO A 131 6.89 -11.13 10.19
N GLY A 132 7.65 -12.19 10.44
CA GLY A 132 7.14 -13.41 11.11
C GLY A 132 6.78 -13.14 12.57
N ILE A 133 7.66 -12.47 13.31
CA ILE A 133 7.41 -12.06 14.71
C ILE A 133 6.19 -11.14 14.77
N TRP A 134 6.09 -10.19 13.86
CA TRP A 134 5.04 -9.18 13.84
C TRP A 134 3.65 -9.81 13.65
N HIS A 135 3.52 -10.79 12.74
CA HIS A 135 2.27 -11.49 12.48
C HIS A 135 2.01 -12.69 13.42
N SER A 136 2.95 -13.04 14.29
CA SER A 136 2.75 -14.12 15.26
C SER A 136 1.58 -13.85 16.21
N SER A 137 0.84 -14.90 16.55
CA SER A 137 -0.23 -14.86 17.55
C SER A 137 0.29 -14.63 18.97
N SER A 138 1.56 -14.92 19.23
CA SER A 138 2.22 -14.65 20.51
C SER A 138 2.54 -13.17 20.71
N THR A 139 2.66 -12.40 19.62
CA THR A 139 3.02 -10.99 19.68
C THR A 139 1.78 -10.13 19.95
N THR A 140 1.81 -9.42 21.06
CA THR A 140 0.71 -8.59 21.54
C THR A 140 0.64 -7.25 20.81
N ALA A 141 -0.51 -6.58 20.90
CA ALA A 141 -0.65 -5.22 20.37
C ALA A 141 0.23 -4.19 21.10
N ALA A 142 0.57 -4.44 22.37
CA ALA A 142 1.47 -3.59 23.14
C ALA A 142 2.92 -3.68 22.60
N GLU A 143 3.40 -4.90 22.34
CA GLU A 143 4.74 -5.12 21.77
C GLU A 143 4.88 -4.52 20.36
N ARG A 144 3.88 -4.71 19.49
CA ARG A 144 3.86 -4.05 18.17
C ARG A 144 3.96 -2.53 18.29
N LYS A 145 3.25 -1.92 19.25
CA LYS A 145 3.34 -0.48 19.51
C LYS A 145 4.70 -0.06 20.05
N SER A 146 5.34 -0.88 20.88
CA SER A 146 6.70 -0.62 21.36
C SER A 146 7.69 -0.61 20.21
N ILE A 147 7.65 -1.61 19.31
CA ILE A 147 8.49 -1.65 18.11
C ILE A 147 8.24 -0.42 17.24
N LEU A 148 6.97 -0.08 16.99
CA LEU A 148 6.61 1.08 16.17
C LEU A 148 7.22 2.38 16.72
N ARG A 149 7.22 2.56 18.06
CA ARG A 149 7.78 3.76 18.71
C ARG A 149 9.30 3.86 18.62
N LEU A 150 10.02 2.78 18.35
CA LEU A 150 11.48 2.83 18.15
C LEU A 150 11.85 3.48 16.81
N ILE A 151 10.92 3.50 15.85
CA ILE A 151 11.21 3.86 14.46
C ILE A 151 10.37 5.05 13.99
N ILE A 152 9.13 5.13 14.45
CA ILE A 152 8.18 6.19 14.11
C ILE A 152 7.97 7.09 15.33
N CYS A 153 8.17 8.39 15.11
CA CYS A 153 7.90 9.42 16.10
C CYS A 153 6.41 9.81 16.09
N GLU A 154 5.87 10.11 14.90
CA GLU A 154 4.47 10.56 14.75
C GLU A 154 3.89 10.14 13.39
N VAL A 155 2.58 9.90 13.37
CA VAL A 155 1.79 9.75 12.13
C VAL A 155 0.69 10.81 12.10
N VAL A 156 0.78 11.71 11.14
CA VAL A 156 -0.22 12.77 10.91
C VAL A 156 -1.18 12.34 9.81
N LEU A 157 -2.48 12.52 10.02
CA LEU A 157 -3.53 12.15 9.08
C LEU A 157 -4.32 13.38 8.63
N ASP A 158 -4.60 13.46 7.33
CA ASP A 158 -5.50 14.46 6.75
C ASP A 158 -6.41 13.83 5.70
N GLN A 159 -7.71 13.76 6.00
CA GLN A 159 -8.72 13.24 5.08
C GLN A 159 -9.40 14.30 4.19
N LYS A 160 -9.08 15.58 4.37
CA LYS A 160 -9.64 16.72 3.63
C LYS A 160 -8.71 17.15 2.50
N ARG A 161 -7.41 16.88 2.61
CA ARG A 161 -6.39 17.22 1.61
C ARG A 161 -6.63 16.57 0.25
N LEU A 162 -7.03 15.30 0.22
CA LEU A 162 -7.23 14.53 -1.02
C LEU A 162 -8.63 13.90 -1.06
N GLN A 163 -9.40 14.20 -2.11
CA GLN A 163 -10.76 13.68 -2.24
C GLN A 163 -10.74 12.15 -2.38
N GLY A 164 -11.53 11.46 -1.54
CA GLY A 164 -11.63 10.00 -1.58
C GLY A 164 -10.40 9.27 -1.01
N GLN A 165 -9.45 9.99 -0.42
CA GLN A 165 -8.27 9.42 0.21
C GLN A 165 -8.06 9.96 1.64
N VAL A 166 -7.22 9.27 2.40
CA VAL A 166 -6.58 9.77 3.61
C VAL A 166 -5.12 9.97 3.26
N TRP A 167 -4.64 11.20 3.37
CA TRP A 167 -3.22 11.50 3.29
C TRP A 167 -2.58 11.23 4.66
N LEU A 168 -1.38 10.66 4.65
CA LEU A 168 -0.60 10.32 5.84
C LEU A 168 0.80 10.93 5.70
N LYS A 169 1.31 11.49 6.79
CA LYS A 169 2.73 11.84 6.91
C LYS A 169 3.31 11.14 8.12
N ILE A 170 4.41 10.42 7.89
CA ILE A 170 5.15 9.74 8.93
C ILE A 170 6.40 10.55 9.22
N LEU A 171 6.55 10.95 10.48
CA LEU A 171 7.79 11.49 11.04
C LEU A 171 8.57 10.34 11.66
N TRP A 172 9.75 10.07 11.10
CA TRP A 172 10.64 9.01 11.58
C TRP A 172 11.48 9.50 12.76
N GLN A 173 11.96 8.59 13.60
CA GLN A 173 12.85 8.94 14.73
C GLN A 173 14.18 9.57 14.28
N THR A 174 14.56 9.36 13.02
CA THR A 174 15.72 10.02 12.38
C THR A 174 15.46 11.50 12.03
N GLY A 175 14.24 12.00 12.23
CA GLY A 175 13.81 13.33 11.78
C GLY A 175 13.41 13.40 10.31
N ALA A 176 13.64 12.33 9.54
CA ALA A 176 13.15 12.23 8.17
C ALA A 176 11.61 12.22 8.13
N THR A 177 11.04 12.59 6.99
CA THR A 177 9.58 12.50 6.78
C THR A 177 9.24 11.78 5.48
N SER A 178 8.18 10.97 5.50
CA SER A 178 7.61 10.37 4.30
C SER A 178 6.11 10.66 4.19
N GLU A 179 5.62 10.87 2.97
CA GLU A 179 4.21 11.13 2.69
C GLU A 179 3.58 9.97 1.93
N HIS A 180 2.36 9.62 2.29
CA HIS A 180 1.63 8.47 1.74
C HIS A 180 0.16 8.82 1.58
N SER A 181 -0.56 8.02 0.78
CA SER A 181 -2.01 8.15 0.63
C SER A 181 -2.68 6.78 0.66
N LEU A 182 -3.88 6.73 1.24
CA LEU A 182 -4.71 5.54 1.31
C LEU A 182 -6.10 5.84 0.76
N GLN A 183 -6.59 5.00 -0.16
CA GLN A 183 -7.94 5.13 -0.68
C GLN A 183 -8.99 4.83 0.40
N ARG A 184 -9.95 5.74 0.57
CA ARG A 184 -11.03 5.59 1.54
C ARG A 184 -12.03 4.53 1.08
N CYS A 185 -12.49 3.75 2.04
CA CYS A 185 -13.74 3.02 1.94
C CYS A 185 -14.89 4.04 1.86
N VAL A 186 -15.25 4.45 0.64
CA VAL A 186 -16.36 5.37 0.42
C VAL A 186 -17.69 4.62 0.43
N HIS A 187 -18.68 5.16 1.13
CA HIS A 187 -20.04 4.61 1.13
C HIS A 187 -20.84 5.03 -0.11
N THR A 188 -20.39 6.09 -0.81
CA THR A 188 -21.04 6.62 -1.99
C THR A 188 -19.99 7.00 -3.03
N TYR A 189 -20.29 6.74 -4.30
CA TYR A 189 -19.40 7.06 -5.42
C TYR A 189 -19.16 8.58 -5.63
N SER A 190 -19.85 9.47 -4.91
CA SER A 190 -19.61 10.92 -4.95
C SER A 190 -18.22 11.33 -4.45
N HIS A 191 -17.61 10.52 -3.59
CA HIS A 191 -16.26 10.76 -3.06
C HIS A 191 -15.24 9.76 -3.62
N TYR A 192 -15.56 9.08 -4.72
CA TYR A 192 -14.65 8.15 -5.36
C TYR A 192 -13.49 8.90 -6.02
N ILE A 193 -12.26 8.45 -5.79
CA ILE A 193 -11.02 9.16 -6.19
C ILE A 193 -11.00 9.55 -7.67
N ASP A 194 -11.50 8.68 -8.53
CA ASP A 194 -11.48 8.85 -9.98
C ASP A 194 -12.89 8.61 -10.58
N ILE A 195 -13.91 9.31 -10.06
CA ILE A 195 -15.29 9.11 -10.52
C ILE A 195 -15.43 9.38 -12.03
N ASP A 196 -14.68 10.35 -12.56
CA ASP A 196 -14.74 10.74 -13.97
C ASP A 196 -14.09 9.70 -14.87
N ARG A 197 -12.92 9.16 -14.47
CA ARG A 197 -12.27 8.06 -15.20
C ARG A 197 -13.14 6.80 -15.19
N LEU A 198 -13.75 6.47 -14.05
CA LEU A 198 -14.66 5.34 -13.95
C LEU A 198 -15.90 5.54 -14.84
N ARG A 199 -16.48 6.76 -14.83
CA ARG A 199 -17.62 7.12 -15.69
C ARG A 199 -17.28 7.00 -17.17
N ALA A 200 -16.14 7.56 -17.58
CA ALA A 200 -15.66 7.47 -18.96
C ALA A 200 -15.50 6.01 -19.38
N ARG A 201 -14.86 5.18 -18.54
CA ARG A 201 -14.60 3.78 -18.86
C ARG A 201 -15.88 2.94 -18.92
N VAL A 202 -16.82 3.13 -18.00
CA VAL A 202 -18.13 2.45 -18.05
C VAL A 202 -18.91 2.85 -19.31
N THR A 203 -18.86 4.13 -19.69
CA THR A 203 -19.54 4.63 -20.88
C THR A 203 -18.95 4.05 -22.16
N GLU A 204 -17.62 3.99 -22.26
CA GLU A 204 -16.90 3.38 -23.38
C GLU A 204 -17.22 1.89 -23.54
N LEU A 205 -17.11 1.12 -22.45
CA LEU A 205 -17.42 -0.32 -22.48
C LEU A 205 -18.89 -0.59 -22.81
N ASN A 206 -19.80 0.25 -22.34
CA ASN A 206 -21.22 0.18 -22.69
C ASN A 206 -21.45 0.53 -24.18
N ALA A 207 -20.78 1.56 -24.71
CA ALA A 207 -20.85 1.90 -26.13
C ALA A 207 -20.30 0.78 -27.03
N ALA A 208 -19.34 0.00 -26.54
CA ALA A 208 -18.83 -1.21 -27.19
C ALA A 208 -19.77 -2.44 -27.06
N GLY A 209 -21.00 -2.26 -26.56
CA GLY A 209 -22.01 -3.33 -26.48
C GLY A 209 -21.85 -4.31 -25.32
N LYS A 210 -20.97 -4.03 -24.35
CA LYS A 210 -20.73 -4.94 -23.21
C LYS A 210 -21.88 -4.91 -22.20
N MET A 211 -22.25 -6.09 -21.69
CA MET A 211 -23.24 -6.22 -20.63
C MET A 211 -22.66 -5.81 -19.27
N ASP A 212 -23.51 -5.40 -18.34
CA ASP A 212 -23.10 -4.91 -17.00
C ASP A 212 -22.12 -5.85 -16.26
N LYS A 213 -22.30 -7.18 -16.39
CA LYS A 213 -21.38 -8.18 -15.81
C LYS A 213 -20.02 -8.20 -16.49
N GLU A 214 -19.96 -8.03 -17.81
CA GLU A 214 -18.71 -7.98 -18.56
C GLU A 214 -17.96 -6.68 -18.27
N ILE A 215 -18.68 -5.56 -18.19
CA ILE A 215 -18.12 -4.27 -17.75
C ILE A 215 -17.49 -4.41 -16.37
N ALA A 216 -18.21 -5.02 -15.41
CA ALA A 216 -17.70 -5.24 -14.06
C ALA A 216 -16.41 -6.08 -14.05
N SER A 217 -16.38 -7.20 -14.78
CA SER A 217 -15.18 -8.03 -14.91
C SER A 217 -14.01 -7.26 -15.53
N ARG A 218 -14.27 -6.42 -16.54
CA ARG A 218 -13.23 -5.63 -17.20
C ARG A 218 -12.67 -4.53 -16.29
N LEU A 219 -13.53 -3.84 -15.54
CA LEU A 219 -13.13 -2.85 -14.54
C LEU A 219 -12.23 -3.49 -13.47
N ASN A 220 -12.60 -4.67 -12.95
CA ASN A 220 -11.78 -5.38 -11.98
C ASN A 220 -10.41 -5.78 -12.57
N ALA A 221 -10.38 -6.26 -13.82
CA ALA A 221 -9.13 -6.59 -14.52
C ALA A 221 -8.24 -5.36 -14.77
N GLU A 222 -8.84 -4.18 -14.88
CA GLU A 222 -8.15 -2.89 -15.06
C GLU A 222 -7.75 -2.23 -13.73
N GLY A 223 -7.99 -2.90 -12.58
CA GLY A 223 -7.62 -2.42 -11.26
C GLY A 223 -8.59 -1.41 -10.64
N PHE A 224 -9.77 -1.20 -11.22
CA PHE A 224 -10.80 -0.39 -10.57
C PHE A 224 -11.38 -1.13 -9.37
N ILE A 225 -11.48 -0.44 -8.24
CA ILE A 225 -12.06 -0.98 -7.00
C ILE A 225 -13.40 -0.30 -6.77
N ALA A 226 -14.47 -1.05 -6.48
CA ALA A 226 -15.77 -0.47 -6.21
C ALA A 226 -15.81 0.21 -4.83
N ALA A 227 -16.90 0.94 -4.56
CA ALA A 227 -17.18 1.45 -3.22
C ALA A 227 -17.05 0.32 -2.17
N ARG A 228 -16.61 0.67 -0.95
CA ARG A 228 -16.29 -0.29 0.13
C ARG A 228 -15.12 -1.25 -0.13
N ASN A 229 -14.17 -0.89 -1.00
CA ASN A 229 -13.00 -1.70 -1.33
C ASN A 229 -13.35 -3.13 -1.79
N CYS A 230 -14.43 -3.26 -2.57
CA CYS A 230 -14.87 -4.55 -3.10
C CYS A 230 -14.73 -4.62 -4.62
N ALA A 231 -14.75 -5.83 -5.18
CA ALA A 231 -14.80 -6.01 -6.62
C ALA A 231 -16.11 -5.47 -7.21
N PHE A 232 -16.04 -4.87 -8.40
CA PHE A 232 -17.22 -4.54 -9.18
C PHE A 232 -18.04 -5.79 -9.49
N LYS A 233 -19.36 -5.67 -9.30
CA LYS A 233 -20.37 -6.64 -9.75
C LYS A 233 -21.26 -5.98 -10.79
N GLY A 234 -21.98 -6.77 -11.58
CA GLY A 234 -22.91 -6.25 -12.58
C GLY A 234 -23.94 -5.29 -11.99
N ASP A 235 -24.42 -5.55 -10.78
CA ASP A 235 -25.40 -4.69 -10.10
C ASP A 235 -24.83 -3.30 -9.77
N ASN A 236 -23.54 -3.22 -9.43
CA ASN A 236 -22.85 -1.96 -9.20
C ASN A 236 -22.79 -1.13 -10.49
N VAL A 237 -22.46 -1.78 -11.62
CA VAL A 237 -22.41 -1.12 -12.93
C VAL A 237 -23.80 -0.67 -13.36
N TRP A 238 -24.84 -1.48 -13.16
CA TRP A 238 -26.22 -1.11 -13.44
C TRP A 238 -26.64 0.17 -12.68
N LEU A 239 -26.35 0.24 -11.37
CA LEU A 239 -26.61 1.42 -10.55
C LEU A 239 -25.88 2.66 -11.07
N LEU A 240 -24.59 2.50 -11.41
CA LEU A 240 -23.76 3.59 -11.94
C LEU A 240 -24.26 4.10 -13.29
N ARG A 241 -24.59 3.20 -14.22
CA ARG A 241 -25.17 3.59 -15.51
C ARG A 241 -26.48 4.35 -15.33
N ARG A 242 -27.37 3.87 -14.44
CA ARG A 242 -28.62 4.57 -14.14
C ARG A 242 -28.36 5.96 -13.58
N ARG A 243 -27.40 6.11 -12.67
CA ARG A 243 -27.00 7.40 -12.09
C ARG A 243 -26.45 8.36 -13.15
N TRP A 244 -25.70 7.85 -14.12
CA TRP A 244 -25.07 8.67 -15.16
C TRP A 244 -25.89 8.82 -16.44
N GLY A 245 -27.11 8.28 -16.48
CA GLY A 245 -27.99 8.33 -17.66
C GLY A 245 -27.49 7.49 -18.84
N VAL A 246 -26.62 6.50 -18.61
CA VAL A 246 -26.10 5.63 -19.67
C VAL A 246 -27.13 4.53 -19.98
N PRO A 247 -27.69 4.44 -21.20
CA PRO A 247 -28.69 3.44 -21.55
C PRO A 247 -28.08 2.03 -21.59
N THR A 248 -28.90 1.01 -21.37
CA THR A 248 -28.43 -0.38 -21.40
C THR A 248 -28.31 -0.87 -22.83
N VAL A 249 -27.32 -1.74 -23.08
CA VAL A 249 -27.12 -2.40 -24.37
C VAL A 249 -28.16 -3.50 -24.66
N LYS A 250 -29.10 -3.76 -23.73
CA LYS A 250 -30.14 -4.75 -23.95
C LYS A 250 -31.10 -4.31 -25.06
N ILE A 251 -31.50 -5.23 -25.93
CA ILE A 251 -32.41 -4.93 -27.05
C ILE A 251 -33.80 -4.45 -26.61
N ASN A 252 -34.25 -4.82 -25.41
CA ASN A 252 -35.48 -4.32 -24.80
C ASN A 252 -35.29 -3.06 -23.94
N GLY A 253 -34.07 -2.53 -23.86
CA GLY A 253 -33.72 -1.46 -22.93
C GLY A 253 -34.08 -1.84 -21.49
N THR A 254 -34.88 -1.00 -20.84
CA THR A 254 -35.42 -1.23 -19.49
C THR A 254 -36.86 -1.74 -19.47
N SER A 255 -37.48 -1.93 -20.65
CA SER A 255 -38.88 -2.32 -20.79
C SER A 255 -39.05 -3.84 -20.69
N ALA A 256 -40.29 -4.30 -20.50
CA ALA A 256 -40.61 -5.72 -20.64
C ALA A 256 -40.32 -6.20 -22.08
N ASN A 257 -39.99 -7.48 -22.25
CA ASN A 257 -39.83 -8.05 -23.59
C ASN A 257 -41.19 -7.97 -24.32
N PRO A 258 -41.24 -7.47 -25.56
CA PRO A 258 -42.45 -7.56 -26.36
C PRO A 258 -42.75 -9.02 -26.68
N ASP A 259 -44.00 -9.36 -27.00
CA ASP A 259 -44.33 -10.72 -27.45
C ASP A 259 -43.59 -11.07 -28.74
N ARG A 260 -43.49 -10.09 -29.65
CA ARG A 260 -42.77 -10.22 -30.91
C ARG A 260 -41.78 -9.07 -31.09
N TRP A 261 -40.56 -9.41 -31.46
CA TRP A 261 -39.51 -8.47 -31.81
C TRP A 261 -39.75 -7.89 -33.23
N PRO A 262 -39.17 -6.72 -33.56
CA PRO A 262 -39.32 -6.11 -34.88
C PRO A 262 -38.83 -6.97 -36.05
N ASP A 263 -37.87 -7.88 -35.80
CA ASP A 263 -37.36 -8.83 -36.79
C ASP A 263 -38.29 -10.04 -37.01
N GLY A 264 -39.46 -10.05 -36.39
CA GLY A 264 -40.47 -11.10 -36.53
C GLY A 264 -40.27 -12.30 -35.60
N THR A 265 -39.16 -12.36 -34.86
CA THR A 265 -38.90 -13.40 -33.85
C THR A 265 -39.74 -13.15 -32.58
N TYR A 266 -39.98 -14.19 -31.79
CA TYR A 266 -40.74 -14.10 -30.56
C TYR A 266 -39.83 -13.93 -29.34
N SER A 267 -40.28 -13.21 -28.31
CA SER A 267 -39.68 -13.37 -26.99
C SER A 267 -40.05 -14.73 -26.40
N VAL A 268 -39.41 -15.15 -25.31
CA VAL A 268 -39.80 -16.42 -24.63
C VAL A 268 -41.26 -16.36 -24.18
N GLN A 269 -41.70 -15.20 -23.68
CA GLN A 269 -43.08 -14.97 -23.26
C GLN A 269 -44.04 -15.02 -24.44
N GLY A 270 -43.72 -14.33 -25.54
CA GLY A 270 -44.54 -14.35 -26.74
C GLY A 270 -44.60 -15.73 -27.40
N ALA A 271 -43.50 -16.47 -27.43
CA ALA A 271 -43.45 -17.85 -27.93
C ALA A 271 -44.31 -18.78 -27.06
N ALA A 272 -44.26 -18.61 -25.74
CA ALA A 272 -45.07 -19.37 -24.80
C ALA A 272 -46.57 -19.10 -25.02
N ALA A 273 -46.94 -17.83 -25.16
CA ALA A 273 -48.31 -17.40 -25.47
C ALA A 273 -48.77 -17.96 -26.83
N ALA A 274 -47.94 -17.84 -27.86
CA ALA A 274 -48.22 -18.36 -29.20
C ALA A 274 -48.45 -19.87 -29.19
N LEU A 275 -47.70 -20.64 -28.41
CA LEU A 275 -47.85 -22.10 -28.34
C LEU A 275 -48.86 -22.58 -27.29
N GLY A 276 -49.39 -21.69 -26.44
CA GLY A 276 -50.27 -22.04 -25.32
C GLY A 276 -49.55 -22.87 -24.23
N VAL A 277 -48.25 -22.65 -24.04
CA VAL A 277 -47.39 -23.36 -23.08
C VAL A 277 -46.75 -22.39 -22.08
N THR A 278 -46.01 -22.90 -21.10
CA THR A 278 -45.25 -22.06 -20.16
C THR A 278 -43.90 -21.63 -20.75
N PRO A 279 -43.32 -20.48 -20.33
CA PRO A 279 -41.96 -20.07 -20.73
C PRO A 279 -40.89 -21.14 -20.47
N GLN A 280 -41.01 -21.90 -19.38
CA GLN A 280 -40.13 -23.03 -19.08
C GLN A 280 -40.19 -24.13 -20.15
N THR A 281 -41.35 -24.33 -20.76
CA THR A 281 -41.52 -25.31 -21.85
C THR A 281 -40.80 -24.87 -23.11
N ILE A 282 -40.76 -23.56 -23.40
CA ILE A 282 -39.96 -23.00 -24.50
C ILE A 282 -38.47 -23.29 -24.30
N PHE A 283 -37.94 -23.10 -23.08
CA PHE A 283 -36.56 -23.48 -22.78
C PHE A 283 -36.29 -24.97 -22.96
N LYS A 284 -37.25 -25.85 -22.59
CA LYS A 284 -37.15 -27.29 -22.82
C LYS A 284 -37.19 -27.66 -24.31
N TYR A 285 -38.06 -27.00 -25.08
CA TYR A 285 -38.15 -27.23 -26.52
C TYR A 285 -36.86 -26.80 -27.22
N ARG A 286 -36.31 -25.64 -26.85
CA ARG A 286 -35.00 -25.20 -27.31
C ARG A 286 -33.89 -26.20 -26.93
N ALA A 287 -33.84 -26.64 -25.67
CA ALA A 287 -32.83 -27.61 -25.22
C ALA A 287 -32.93 -28.97 -25.95
N ARG A 288 -34.10 -29.31 -26.50
CA ARG A 288 -34.35 -30.53 -27.29
C ARG A 288 -34.25 -30.30 -28.81
N GLY A 289 -33.88 -29.09 -29.26
CA GLY A 289 -33.79 -28.74 -30.68
C GLY A 289 -35.14 -28.64 -31.41
N LEU A 290 -36.26 -28.52 -30.68
CA LEU A 290 -37.59 -28.41 -31.27
C LEU A 290 -37.95 -26.99 -31.71
N VAL A 291 -37.25 -26.00 -31.17
CA VAL A 291 -37.42 -24.58 -31.48
C VAL A 291 -36.04 -23.96 -31.52
N GLU A 292 -35.76 -23.20 -32.57
CA GLU A 292 -34.52 -22.43 -32.67
C GLU A 292 -34.67 -21.10 -31.93
N GLY A 293 -33.56 -20.66 -31.33
CA GLY A 293 -33.55 -19.39 -30.64
C GLY A 293 -32.14 -18.89 -30.44
N ARG A 294 -31.96 -17.60 -30.66
CA ARG A 294 -30.68 -16.90 -30.55
C ARG A 294 -30.68 -15.90 -29.41
N GLN A 295 -29.49 -15.68 -28.86
CA GLN A 295 -29.16 -14.58 -27.96
C GLN A 295 -27.95 -13.87 -28.56
N LEU A 296 -28.01 -12.55 -28.70
CA LEU A 296 -26.88 -11.75 -29.18
C LEU A 296 -25.68 -11.84 -28.22
N ALA A 297 -25.94 -11.94 -26.92
CA ALA A 297 -24.94 -12.19 -25.89
C ALA A 297 -25.58 -12.86 -24.67
N LYS A 298 -24.78 -13.50 -23.82
CA LYS A 298 -25.28 -14.10 -22.57
C LYS A 298 -25.95 -13.03 -21.70
N GLY A 299 -27.24 -13.22 -21.40
CA GLY A 299 -28.04 -12.28 -20.59
C GLY A 299 -28.84 -11.25 -21.40
N GLN A 300 -28.69 -11.24 -22.73
CA GLN A 300 -29.65 -10.58 -23.63
C GLN A 300 -30.98 -11.36 -23.65
N PRO A 301 -32.11 -10.70 -23.91
CA PRO A 301 -33.36 -11.39 -24.20
C PRO A 301 -33.21 -12.41 -25.33
N TRP A 302 -33.93 -13.54 -25.23
CA TRP A 302 -33.99 -14.53 -26.31
C TRP A 302 -34.89 -14.06 -27.45
N GLN A 303 -34.44 -14.34 -28.66
CA GLN A 303 -35.20 -14.23 -29.90
C GLN A 303 -35.48 -15.64 -30.39
N ILE A 304 -36.75 -16.04 -30.36
CA ILE A 304 -37.22 -17.39 -30.66
C ILE A 304 -37.81 -17.41 -32.07
N GLU A 305 -37.33 -18.31 -32.90
CA GLU A 305 -37.81 -18.45 -34.27
C GLU A 305 -39.00 -19.43 -34.28
N LEU A 306 -40.15 -18.93 -34.71
CA LEU A 306 -41.37 -19.70 -34.86
C LEU A 306 -42.02 -19.36 -36.20
N THR A 307 -42.15 -20.36 -37.07
CA THR A 307 -42.98 -20.30 -38.27
C THR A 307 -44.40 -20.77 -37.95
N ASP A 308 -45.37 -20.38 -38.78
CA ASP A 308 -46.77 -20.76 -38.56
C ASP A 308 -46.98 -22.28 -38.57
N GLU A 309 -46.26 -23.00 -39.45
CA GLU A 309 -46.26 -24.47 -39.51
C GLU A 309 -45.70 -25.11 -38.22
N LEU A 310 -44.62 -24.53 -37.68
CA LEU A 310 -44.00 -25.00 -36.44
C LEU A 310 -44.90 -24.72 -35.23
N ILE A 311 -45.59 -23.56 -35.22
CA ILE A 311 -46.56 -23.21 -34.19
C ILE A 311 -47.68 -24.26 -34.13
N GLU A 312 -48.25 -24.61 -35.28
CA GLU A 312 -49.34 -25.58 -35.34
C GLU A 312 -48.89 -26.98 -34.88
N THR A 313 -47.74 -27.44 -35.38
CA THR A 313 -47.15 -28.72 -35.00
C THR A 313 -46.90 -28.82 -33.49
N LEU A 314 -46.33 -27.76 -32.89
CA LEU A 314 -46.00 -27.74 -31.47
C LEU A 314 -47.24 -27.55 -30.58
N ARG A 315 -48.28 -26.85 -31.04
CA ARG A 315 -49.58 -26.78 -30.36
C ARG A 315 -50.25 -28.14 -30.28
N ILE A 316 -50.32 -28.88 -31.40
CA ILE A 316 -50.87 -30.25 -31.43
C ILE A 316 -50.10 -31.16 -30.47
N ARG A 317 -48.76 -31.06 -30.48
CA ARG A 317 -47.89 -31.81 -29.55
C ARG A 317 -48.16 -31.45 -28.10
N ALA A 318 -48.29 -30.16 -27.78
CA ALA A 318 -48.58 -29.69 -26.42
C ALA A 318 -49.95 -30.19 -25.94
N GLN A 319 -50.97 -30.19 -26.80
CA GLN A 319 -52.30 -30.71 -26.49
C GLN A 319 -52.31 -32.22 -26.26
N ARG A 320 -51.60 -33.01 -27.08
CA ARG A 320 -51.45 -34.46 -26.89
C ARG A 320 -50.80 -34.79 -25.54
N ASN A 321 -49.74 -34.09 -25.19
CA ASN A 321 -49.04 -34.26 -23.91
C ASN A 321 -49.87 -33.79 -22.70
N ARG A 322 -50.82 -32.86 -22.91
CA ARG A 322 -51.76 -32.40 -21.87
C ARG A 322 -52.89 -33.42 -21.64
N ARG A 323 -53.33 -34.10 -22.71
CA ARG A 323 -54.33 -35.18 -22.63
C ARG A 323 -53.78 -36.47 -22.03
N SER A 324 -52.49 -36.79 -22.23
CA SER A 324 -51.85 -37.97 -21.64
C SER A 324 -51.47 -37.84 -20.15
N ARG A 325 -51.73 -36.66 -19.55
CA ARG A 325 -51.42 -36.34 -18.14
C ARG A 325 -52.67 -36.13 -17.28
N ARG A 326 -53.86 -36.19 -17.88
CA ARG A 326 -55.14 -36.27 -17.17
C ARG A 326 -55.51 -37.73 -16.99
#